data_AF-A0A1B6CAR8-F1
#
_entry.id   AF-A0A1B6CAR8-F1
#
_cell.length_a   1.000
_cell.length_b   1.000
_cell.length_c   1.000
_cell.angle_alpha   90.00
_cell.angle_beta   90.00
_cell.angle_gamma   90.00
#
_symmetry.space_group_name_H-M   'P 1'
#
loop_
_entity.id
_entity.type
_entity.pdbx_description
1 polymer ?
#
loop_
_entity_poly.entity_id
_entity_poly.type
_entity_poly.pdbx_seq_one_letter_code
_entity_poly.pdbx_strand_id
1 'polypeptide(L)'
;MSFIHVVLSPLAILACLLTFSNKGEGVKITEIQVPEFIQNGTTSPVVLDCHYTLDADEDPRGLTVKWFFDEQPTPVYQWAYGYRPQASGQLSGRVNLEY
;
A
#
# COMPACT_ATOMS: atom_id res chain seq x y z
N MET A 1 27.39 29.67 18.60
CA MET A 1 25.98 29.43 19.00
C MET A 1 25.15 30.57 18.44
N SER A 2 24.56 30.38 17.25
CA SER A 2 23.54 31.29 16.72
C SER A 2 22.32 30.46 16.42
N PHE A 3 21.33 30.55 17.29
CA PHE A 3 20.02 29.98 17.11
C PHE A 3 19.34 30.71 15.94
N ILE A 4 19.25 30.04 14.79
CA ILE A 4 18.45 30.48 13.66
C ILE A 4 16.99 30.20 14.01
N HIS A 5 16.30 31.19 14.57
CA HIS A 5 14.84 31.15 14.62
C HIS A 5 14.32 31.42 13.20
N VAL A 6 14.03 30.34 12.46
CA VAL A 6 13.25 30.41 11.22
C VAL A 6 11.82 30.82 11.61
N VAL A 7 11.54 32.12 11.64
CA VAL A 7 10.17 32.62 11.79
C VAL A 7 9.51 32.49 10.42
N LEU A 8 8.95 31.32 10.13
CA LEU A 8 8.09 31.13 8.97
C LEU A 8 6.86 32.02 9.15
N SER A 9 6.67 32.96 8.22
CA SER A 9 5.53 33.87 8.29
C SER A 9 4.21 33.08 8.29
N PRO A 10 3.16 33.58 8.97
CA PRO A 10 1.85 32.90 8.97
C PRO A 10 1.30 32.71 7.55
N LEU A 11 1.68 33.59 6.62
CA LEU A 11 1.40 33.46 5.19
C LEU A 11 2.16 32.29 4.54
N ALA A 12 3.42 32.05 4.91
CA ALA A 12 4.18 30.90 4.42
C ALA A 12 3.61 29.58 4.95
N ILE A 13 3.16 29.54 6.21
CA ILE A 13 2.48 28.35 6.79
C ILE A 13 1.14 28.11 6.10
N LEU A 14 0.33 29.16 5.90
CA LEU A 14 -0.96 29.06 5.21
C LEU A 14 -0.78 28.64 3.75
N ALA A 15 0.21 29.19 3.05
CA ALA A 15 0.56 28.77 1.69
C ALA A 15 0.99 27.30 1.65
N CYS A 16 1.79 26.84 2.61
CA CYS A 16 2.19 25.43 2.73
C CYS A 16 0.97 24.52 2.96
N LEU A 17 0.10 24.88 3.91
CA LEU A 17 -1.13 24.13 4.19
C LEU A 17 -2.06 24.07 2.97
N LEU A 18 -2.11 25.12 2.16
CA LEU A 18 -2.88 25.15 0.90
C LEU A 18 -2.22 24.36 -0.23
N THR A 19 -0.89 24.16 -0.21
CA THR A 19 -0.16 23.37 -1.23
C THR A 19 0.04 21.90 -0.87
N PHE A 20 -0.17 21.49 0.39
CA PHE A 20 -0.20 20.09 0.81
C PHE A 20 -1.49 19.37 0.36
N SER A 21 -1.78 19.38 -0.93
CA SER A 21 -2.69 18.37 -1.50
C SER A 21 -1.86 17.11 -1.70
N ASN A 22 -1.88 16.20 -0.72
CA ASN A 22 -1.36 14.84 -0.89
C ASN A 22 -2.34 14.09 -1.81
N LYS A 23 -2.28 14.39 -3.10
CA LYS A 23 -3.01 13.63 -4.11
C LYS A 23 -2.26 12.31 -4.26
N GLY A 24 -2.67 11.31 -3.46
CA GLY A 24 -2.19 9.95 -3.63
C GLY A 24 -2.72 9.45 -4.98
N GLU A 25 -1.81 9.22 -5.91
CA GLU A 25 -2.14 8.58 -7.18
C GLU A 25 -2.23 7.07 -6.91
N GLY A 26 -3.38 6.49 -7.22
CA GLY A 26 -3.67 5.08 -7.01
C GLY A 26 -3.84 4.40 -8.35
N VAL A 27 -3.38 3.15 -8.45
CA VAL A 27 -3.56 2.36 -9.66
C VAL A 27 -5.04 2.06 -9.90
N LYS A 28 -5.40 1.86 -11.16
CA LYS A 28 -6.74 1.39 -11.51
C LYS A 28 -6.81 -0.12 -11.36
N ILE A 29 -7.52 -0.59 -10.35
CA ILE A 29 -7.87 -2.01 -10.21
C ILE A 29 -8.94 -2.36 -11.25
N THR A 30 -8.67 -3.33 -12.10
CA THR A 30 -9.59 -3.81 -13.14
C THR A 30 -10.41 -5.00 -12.68
N GLU A 31 -9.85 -5.85 -11.82
CA GLU A 31 -10.52 -7.06 -11.33
C GLU A 31 -9.90 -7.54 -10.02
N ILE A 32 -10.72 -8.04 -9.10
CA ILE A 32 -10.27 -8.73 -7.89
C ILE A 32 -10.71 -10.18 -7.99
N GLN A 33 -9.76 -11.10 -8.08
CA GLN A 33 -10.00 -12.53 -8.19
C GLN A 33 -9.74 -13.20 -6.83
N VAL A 34 -10.79 -13.19 -6.00
CA VAL A 34 -10.77 -13.80 -4.67
C VAL A 34 -12.00 -14.70 -4.50
N PRO A 35 -11.88 -15.86 -3.84
CA PRO A 35 -13.05 -16.67 -3.49
C PRO A 35 -13.94 -15.92 -2.49
N GLU A 36 -15.27 -15.99 -2.69
CA GLU A 36 -16.24 -15.33 -1.81
C GLU A 36 -16.20 -15.91 -0.39
N PHE A 37 -16.12 -17.24 -0.29
CA PHE A 37 -16.01 -17.97 0.97
C PHE A 37 -15.10 -19.17 0.81
N ILE A 38 -14.38 -19.51 1.88
CA ILE A 38 -13.58 -20.73 1.96
C ILE A 38 -13.90 -21.42 3.27
N GLN A 39 -14.22 -22.71 3.18
CA GLN A 39 -14.35 -23.55 4.35
C GLN A 39 -12.95 -23.91 4.88
N ASN A 40 -12.75 -23.71 6.18
CA ASN A 40 -11.47 -24.03 6.79
C ASN A 40 -11.12 -25.51 6.59
N GLY A 41 -9.93 -25.78 6.06
CA GLY A 41 -9.41 -27.12 5.81
C GLY A 41 -9.80 -27.76 4.48
N THR A 42 -10.60 -27.09 3.63
CA THR A 42 -11.00 -27.67 2.33
C THR A 42 -10.07 -27.27 1.18
N THR A 43 -9.47 -26.08 1.25
CA THR A 43 -8.62 -25.54 0.18
C THR A 43 -7.34 -24.97 0.77
N SER A 44 -6.19 -25.43 0.27
CA SER A 44 -4.87 -24.88 0.57
C SER A 44 -3.91 -25.21 -0.57
N PRO A 45 -3.23 -24.23 -1.19
CA PRO A 45 -3.25 -22.80 -0.86
C PRO A 45 -4.51 -22.08 -1.40
N VAL A 46 -4.76 -20.89 -0.85
CA VAL A 46 -5.77 -19.94 -1.35
C VAL A 46 -5.04 -18.83 -2.08
N VAL A 47 -5.48 -18.53 -3.31
CA VAL A 47 -4.91 -17.43 -4.11
C VAL A 47 -5.81 -16.22 -3.98
N LEU A 48 -5.21 -15.07 -3.66
CA LEU A 48 -5.86 -13.77 -3.66
C LEU A 48 -5.16 -12.91 -4.72
N ASP A 49 -5.82 -12.72 -5.86
CA ASP A 49 -5.24 -12.00 -6.99
C ASP A 49 -6.00 -10.70 -7.29
N CYS A 50 -5.27 -9.72 -7.82
CA CYS A 50 -5.78 -8.39 -8.10
C CYS A 50 -5.12 -7.87 -9.39
N HIS A 51 -5.93 -7.77 -10.44
CA HIS A 51 -5.51 -7.18 -11.70
C HIS A 51 -5.61 -5.65 -11.60
N TYR A 52 -4.54 -4.97 -12.01
CA TYR A 52 -4.49 -3.52 -12.07
C TYR A 52 -3.77 -3.07 -13.35
N THR A 53 -4.01 -1.83 -13.75
CA THR A 53 -3.32 -1.17 -14.84
C THR A 53 -2.64 0.09 -14.34
N LEU A 54 -1.44 0.33 -14.88
CA LEU A 54 -0.75 1.62 -14.81
C LEU A 54 -0.89 2.29 -16.18
N ASP A 55 -1.10 3.61 -16.18
CA ASP A 55 -1.06 4.37 -17.42
C ASP A 55 0.38 4.43 -17.96
N ALA A 56 0.54 4.65 -19.27
CA ALA A 56 1.82 4.50 -19.94
C ALA A 56 2.90 5.50 -19.47
N ASP A 57 2.48 6.62 -18.89
CA ASP A 57 3.33 7.65 -18.31
C ASP A 57 3.53 7.50 -16.79
N GLU A 58 2.86 6.54 -16.15
CA GLU A 58 3.03 6.26 -14.72
C GLU A 58 4.32 5.46 -14.46
N ASP A 59 5.05 5.92 -13.46
CA ASP A 59 6.27 5.27 -13.01
C ASP A 59 5.95 4.20 -11.96
N PRO A 60 6.32 2.91 -12.18
CA PRO A 60 6.08 1.87 -11.19
C PRO A 60 6.92 2.07 -9.91
N ARG A 61 7.92 2.97 -9.92
CA ARG A 61 8.69 3.31 -8.72
C ARG A 61 7.78 3.99 -7.70
N GLY A 62 7.41 3.25 -6.66
CA GLY A 62 6.48 3.68 -5.62
C GLY A 62 5.23 2.80 -5.54
N LEU A 63 4.97 1.96 -6.57
CA LEU A 63 3.91 0.98 -6.54
C LEU A 63 4.10 0.03 -5.36
N THR A 64 3.06 -0.03 -4.52
CA THR A 64 3.01 -0.91 -3.36
C THR A 64 1.66 -1.60 -3.32
N VAL A 65 1.66 -2.93 -3.36
CA VAL A 65 0.48 -3.77 -3.16
C VAL A 65 0.42 -4.18 -1.69
N LYS A 66 -0.75 -4.02 -1.07
CA LYS A 66 -1.00 -4.36 0.34
C LYS A 66 -2.30 -5.12 0.47
N TRP A 67 -2.27 -6.19 1.26
CA TRP A 67 -3.48 -6.86 1.74
C TRP A 67 -3.67 -6.58 3.21
N PHE A 68 -4.88 -6.18 3.58
CA PHE A 68 -5.31 -5.95 4.95
C PHE A 68 -6.23 -7.09 5.37
N PHE A 69 -6.21 -7.42 6.66
CA PHE A 69 -7.08 -8.43 7.24
C PHE A 69 -8.08 -7.75 8.17
N ASP A 70 -9.37 -7.88 7.84
CA ASP A 70 -10.47 -7.15 8.45
C ASP A 70 -10.23 -5.63 8.44
N GLU A 71 -10.70 -4.92 9.47
CA GLU A 71 -10.53 -3.47 9.64
C GLU A 71 -9.20 -3.11 10.30
N GLN A 72 -8.20 -4.00 10.28
CA GLN A 72 -6.92 -3.72 10.90
C GLN A 72 -6.10 -2.71 10.08
N PRO A 73 -5.46 -1.72 10.73
CA PRO A 73 -4.71 -0.67 10.05
C PRO A 73 -3.36 -1.14 9.50
N THR A 74 -2.90 -2.33 9.91
CA THR A 74 -1.61 -2.90 9.51
C THR A 74 -1.84 -3.98 8.46
N PRO A 75 -1.14 -3.95 7.31
CA PRO A 75 -1.29 -4.99 6.31
C PRO A 75 -0.75 -6.33 6.82
N VAL A 76 -1.32 -7.43 6.34
CA VAL A 76 -0.84 -8.80 6.57
C VAL A 76 0.09 -9.29 5.47
N TYR A 77 0.07 -8.63 4.31
CA TYR A 77 1.02 -8.80 3.22
C TYR A 77 1.32 -7.46 2.56
N GLN A 78 2.57 -7.24 2.17
CA GLN A 78 2.99 -6.08 1.41
C GLN A 78 4.07 -6.46 0.39
N TRP A 79 3.94 -5.95 -0.83
CA TRP A 79 4.97 -5.99 -1.85
C TRP A 79 5.15 -4.60 -2.44
N ALA A 80 6.39 -4.13 -2.52
CA ALA A 80 6.74 -2.86 -3.17
C ALA A 80 7.64 -3.14 -4.38
N TYR A 81 7.42 -2.41 -5.46
CA TYR A 81 8.20 -2.58 -6.68
C TYR A 81 9.71 -2.47 -6.41
N GLY A 82 10.48 -3.47 -6.84
CA GLY A 82 11.93 -3.56 -6.59
C GLY A 82 12.34 -4.16 -5.24
N TYR A 83 11.38 -4.53 -4.38
CA TYR A 83 11.63 -5.15 -3.07
C TYR A 83 11.04 -6.55 -2.98
N ARG A 84 11.55 -7.36 -2.04
CA ARG A 84 10.97 -8.67 -1.72
C ARG A 84 9.63 -8.49 -1.01
N PRO A 85 8.63 -9.33 -1.30
CA PRO A 85 7.36 -9.31 -0.59
C PRO A 85 7.57 -9.69 0.89
N GLN A 86 6.70 -9.18 1.76
CA GLN A 86 6.75 -9.37 3.20
C GLN A 86 5.37 -9.76 3.73
N ALA A 87 5.35 -10.67 4.69
CA ALA A 87 4.16 -11.04 5.45
C ALA A 87 4.29 -10.55 6.90
N SER A 88 3.15 -10.17 7.49
CA SER A 88 3.08 -9.62 8.83
C SER A 88 1.78 -10.05 9.54
N GLY A 89 1.74 -9.82 10.85
CA GLY A 89 0.57 -10.12 11.67
C GLY A 89 0.21 -11.61 11.66
N GLN A 90 -1.08 -11.90 11.55
CA GLN A 90 -1.65 -13.24 11.71
C GLN A 90 -1.32 -14.19 10.54
N LEU A 91 -0.92 -13.66 9.38
CA LEU A 91 -0.52 -14.44 8.21
C LEU A 91 1.01 -14.64 8.11
N SER A 92 1.78 -14.14 9.07
CA SER A 92 3.22 -14.38 9.12
C SER A 92 3.53 -15.88 9.19
N GLY A 93 4.42 -16.35 8.32
CA GLY A 93 4.75 -17.77 8.16
C GLY A 93 3.67 -18.63 7.49
N ARG A 94 2.57 -18.02 7.03
CA ARG A 94 1.46 -18.71 6.34
C ARG A 94 1.32 -18.33 4.87
N VAL A 95 1.85 -17.16 4.46
CA VAL A 95 1.84 -16.70 3.06
C VAL A 95 3.05 -17.26 2.31
N ASN A 96 2.83 -17.72 1.08
CA ASN A 96 3.92 -18.02 0.17
C ASN A 96 4.45 -16.72 -0.45
N LEU A 97 5.70 -16.37 -0.13
CA LEU A 97 6.37 -15.15 -0.62
C LEU A 97 7.12 -15.35 -1.95
N GLU A 98 7.07 -16.56 -2.51
CA GLU A 98 7.74 -16.97 -3.75
C GLU A 98 6.72 -17.38 -4.84
N TYR A 99 5.42 -17.15 -4.60
CA TYR A 99 4.34 -17.48 -5.54
C TYR A 99 4.41 -16.63 -6.82
#